data_AF-A0A5M9Z9X4-F1
#
_entry.id   AF-A0A5M9Z9X4-F1
#
_cell.length_a   1.000
_cell.length_b   1.000
_cell.length_c   1.000
_cell.angle_alpha   90.00
_cell.angle_beta   90.00
_cell.angle_gamma   90.00
#
_symmetry.space_group_name_H-M   'P 1'
#
loop_
_entity.id
_entity.type
_entity.pdbx_description
1 polymer ?
#
loop_
_entity_poly.entity_id
_entity_poly.type
_entity_poly.pdbx_seq_one_letter_code
_entity_poly.pdbx_strand_id
1 'polypeptide(L)'
;MVPIIRSCWRSVRSVPGRMRRKLSQAGAQGLAVKGNMTQMAVALHRVASGGTFSPVDGVDFPTASDAHVRLSEERPRQTGAGRLSVVERRILQLTSEGYSTEEIAGQLGIASAATVRSHTRNIREKLGARTLSHAVALWLLGDGD
;
A
#
# COMPACT_ATOMS: atom_id res chain seq x y z
N MET A 1 -19.14 -0.61 11.79
CA MET A 1 -18.34 -0.55 10.55
C MET A 1 -16.90 -0.26 10.95
N VAL A 2 -16.09 -1.30 11.17
CA VAL A 2 -14.72 -1.16 11.71
C VAL A 2 -13.79 -0.74 10.56
N PRO A 3 -13.14 0.43 10.62
CA PRO A 3 -12.23 0.84 9.56
C PRO A 3 -11.03 -0.10 9.54
N ILE A 4 -10.72 -0.65 8.37
CA ILE A 4 -9.57 -1.50 8.12
C ILE A 4 -8.31 -0.67 8.38
N ILE A 5 -7.73 -0.82 9.57
CA ILE A 5 -6.44 -0.25 9.94
C ILE A 5 -5.39 -0.93 9.05
N ARG A 6 -4.96 -0.26 7.97
CA ARG A 6 -3.75 -0.63 7.23
C ARG A 6 -2.54 -0.26 8.08
N SER A 7 -2.29 -1.00 9.16
CA SER A 7 -1.10 -0.87 9.97
C SER A 7 0.09 -1.44 9.19
N CYS A 8 0.82 -0.58 8.47
CA CYS A 8 2.07 -0.97 7.81
C CYS A 8 3.18 -1.06 8.86
N TRP A 9 3.33 -2.23 9.49
CA TRP A 9 4.43 -2.51 10.40
C TRP A 9 5.65 -2.97 9.59
N ARG A 10 6.65 -2.09 9.40
CA ARG A 10 7.93 -2.49 8.83
C ARG A 10 9.00 -2.58 9.91
N SER A 11 9.51 -3.80 10.12
CA SER A 11 10.53 -4.18 11.11
C SER A 11 11.90 -3.56 10.78
N VAL A 12 12.34 -2.54 11.52
CA VAL A 12 13.74 -2.07 11.55
C VAL A 12 14.09 -1.69 13.01
N ARG A 13 15.27 -2.10 13.50
CA ARG A 13 15.76 -1.88 14.89
C ARG A 13 15.76 -0.41 15.34
N SER A 14 15.66 0.53 14.41
CA SER A 14 15.33 1.92 14.67
C SER A 14 14.78 2.52 13.37
N VAL A 15 13.70 3.29 13.44
CA VAL A 15 13.19 4.01 12.26
C VAL A 15 13.98 5.33 12.16
N PRO A 16 14.78 5.56 11.09
CA PRO A 16 15.50 6.82 10.92
C PRO A 16 14.55 8.01 10.90
N GLY A 17 14.96 9.18 11.42
CA GLY A 17 14.09 10.37 11.53
C GLY A 17 13.39 10.76 10.22
N ARG A 18 14.09 10.67 9.07
CA ARG A 18 13.50 10.91 7.74
C ARG A 18 12.34 9.97 7.39
N MET A 19 12.38 8.73 7.88
CA MET A 19 11.36 7.72 7.65
C MET A 19 10.14 7.93 8.56
N ARG A 20 10.36 8.44 9.80
CA ARG A 20 9.29 8.70 10.78
C ARG A 20 8.26 9.70 10.24
N ARG A 21 8.73 10.82 9.70
CA ARG A 21 7.87 11.82 9.03
C ARG A 21 7.09 11.24 7.87
N LYS A 22 7.72 10.44 7.01
CA LYS A 22 7.04 9.78 5.89
C LYS A 22 5.92 8.85 6.37
N LEU A 23 6.11 8.15 7.48
CA LEU A 23 5.09 7.28 8.06
C LEU A 23 3.91 8.07 8.62
N SER A 24 4.16 9.18 9.34
CA SER A 24 3.11 10.08 9.81
C SER A 24 2.33 10.69 8.64
N GLN A 25 3.02 11.20 7.62
CA GLN A 25 2.42 11.74 6.39
C GLN A 25 1.64 10.69 5.59
N ALA A 26 2.03 9.41 5.67
CA ALA A 26 1.28 8.32 5.06
C ALA A 26 0.03 7.90 5.86
N GLY A 27 -0.24 8.55 7.01
CA GLY A 27 -1.40 8.29 7.84
C GLY A 27 -1.22 7.17 8.86
N ALA A 28 0.01 6.86 9.29
CA ALA A 28 0.22 5.99 10.45
C ALA A 28 -0.26 6.66 11.75
N GLN A 29 -0.71 5.88 12.73
CA GLN A 29 -1.12 6.35 14.07
C GLN A 29 0.00 6.19 15.11
N GLY A 30 1.17 5.69 14.71
CA GLY A 30 2.25 5.45 15.66
C GLY A 30 3.37 4.55 15.19
N LEU A 31 4.31 4.32 16.11
CA LEU A 31 5.44 3.40 15.99
C LEU A 31 5.49 2.51 17.24
N ALA A 32 5.95 1.28 17.14
CA ALA A 32 6.43 0.57 18.33
C ALA A 32 7.73 -0.18 18.05
N VAL A 33 8.49 -0.38 19.12
CA VAL A 33 9.77 -1.09 19.06
C VAL A 33 9.52 -2.58 18.95
N LYS A 34 10.11 -3.20 17.94
CA LYS A 34 10.04 -4.66 17.75
C LYS A 34 10.71 -5.37 18.94
N GLY A 35 10.03 -6.36 19.49
CA GLY A 35 10.56 -7.17 20.60
C GLY A 35 10.18 -6.66 22.00
N ASN A 36 9.46 -5.54 22.11
CA ASN A 36 8.89 -5.08 23.37
C ASN A 36 7.37 -5.33 23.39
N MET A 37 6.96 -6.51 23.86
CA MET A 37 5.56 -6.94 23.87
C MET A 37 4.66 -6.03 24.71
N THR A 38 5.14 -5.57 25.87
CA THR A 38 4.39 -4.65 26.74
C THR A 38 4.10 -3.33 26.04
N GLN A 39 5.11 -2.76 25.37
CA GLN A 39 4.95 -1.53 24.61
C GLN A 39 4.00 -1.71 23.44
N MET A 40 4.07 -2.84 22.73
CA MET A 40 3.15 -3.15 21.64
C MET A 40 1.70 -3.28 22.13
N ALA A 41 1.48 -3.92 23.29
CA ALA A 41 0.15 -4.03 23.89
C ALA A 41 -0.41 -2.64 24.25
N VAL A 42 0.40 -1.78 24.87
CA VAL A 42 0.02 -0.39 25.17
C VAL A 42 -0.30 0.40 23.90
N ALA A 43 0.55 0.29 22.88
CA ALA A 43 0.35 0.93 21.59
C ALA A 43 -0.97 0.50 20.95
N LEU A 44 -1.26 -0.80 20.96
CA LEU A 44 -2.49 -1.37 20.42
C LEU A 44 -3.71 -0.84 21.15
N HIS A 45 -3.72 -0.84 22.48
CA HIS A 45 -4.83 -0.32 23.26
C HIS A 45 -5.08 1.17 23.00
N ARG A 46 -4.02 1.99 22.93
CA ARG A 46 -4.16 3.43 22.64
C ARG A 46 -4.74 3.68 21.25
N VAL A 47 -4.21 3.01 20.22
CA VAL A 47 -4.70 3.18 18.85
C VAL A 47 -6.13 2.65 18.70
N ALA A 48 -6.46 1.53 19.37
CA ALA A 48 -7.82 0.99 19.39
C ALA A 48 -8.82 1.94 20.05
N SER A 49 -8.40 2.73 21.04
CA SER A 49 -9.20 3.80 21.66
C SER A 49 -9.25 5.10 20.85
N GLY A 50 -8.69 5.13 19.63
CA GLY A 50 -8.68 6.30 18.76
C GLY A 50 -7.49 7.26 18.97
N GLY A 51 -6.57 6.92 19.88
CA GLY A 51 -5.36 7.70 20.13
C GLY A 51 -4.20 7.36 19.19
N THR A 52 -3.04 7.90 19.52
CA THR A 52 -1.77 7.65 18.81
C THR A 52 -0.70 7.19 19.78
N PHE A 53 0.38 6.61 19.25
CA PHE A 53 1.48 6.12 20.07
C PHE A 53 2.84 6.30 19.40
N SER A 54 3.73 7.09 20.00
CA SER A 54 5.13 7.16 19.59
C SER A 54 6.04 6.97 20.80
N PRO A 55 6.93 5.96 20.79
CA PRO A 55 7.94 5.77 21.83
C PRO A 55 9.22 6.55 21.54
N VAL A 56 9.24 7.33 20.47
CA VAL A 56 10.39 8.14 20.03
C VAL A 56 9.94 9.56 19.74
N ASP A 57 10.69 10.53 20.26
CA ASP A 57 10.41 11.94 20.03
C ASP A 57 10.78 12.37 18.60
N GLY A 58 10.21 13.50 18.17
CA GLY A 58 10.54 14.15 16.90
C GLY A 58 9.57 13.86 15.73
N VAL A 59 8.42 13.24 15.98
CA VAL A 59 7.29 13.22 15.04
C VAL A 59 5.96 13.08 15.78
N ASP A 60 4.97 13.87 15.40
CA ASP A 60 3.58 13.66 15.81
C ASP A 60 2.86 12.79 14.79
N PHE A 61 2.02 11.89 15.29
CA PHE A 61 1.16 11.06 14.46
C PHE A 61 -0.28 11.59 14.51
N PRO A 62 -0.96 11.69 13.36
CA PRO A 62 -2.38 12.03 13.34
C PRO A 62 -3.22 10.87 13.86
N THR A 63 -4.41 11.19 14.40
CA THR A 63 -5.40 10.14 14.68
C THR A 63 -5.83 9.45 13.39
N ALA A 64 -6.46 8.28 13.51
CA ALA A 64 -7.01 7.60 12.34
C ALA A 64 -8.05 8.44 11.60
N SER A 65 -8.83 9.24 12.33
CA SER A 65 -9.85 10.13 11.76
C SER A 65 -9.21 11.26 10.96
N ASP A 66 -8.25 11.97 11.55
CA ASP A 66 -7.59 13.12 10.90
C ASP A 66 -6.78 12.66 9.68
N ALA A 67 -6.09 11.53 9.81
CA ALA A 67 -5.39 10.91 8.69
C ALA A 67 -6.35 10.55 7.55
N HIS A 68 -7.54 10.03 7.89
CA HIS A 68 -8.54 9.64 6.90
C HIS A 68 -9.09 10.85 6.14
N VAL A 69 -9.52 11.91 6.85
CA VAL A 69 -10.02 13.15 6.24
C VAL A 69 -8.96 13.71 5.29
N ARG A 70 -7.75 13.93 5.79
CA ARG A 70 -6.65 14.50 4.99
C ARG A 70 -6.33 13.65 3.75
N LEU A 71 -6.17 12.34 3.90
CA LEU A 71 -5.86 11.46 2.76
C LEU A 71 -7.04 11.28 1.80
N SER A 72 -8.27 11.48 2.26
CA SER A 72 -9.45 11.47 1.40
C SER A 72 -9.55 12.72 0.53
N GLU A 73 -9.13 13.87 1.07
CA GLU A 73 -9.08 15.17 0.39
C GLU A 73 -7.86 15.30 -0.51
N GLU A 74 -6.69 14.84 -0.05
CA GLU A 74 -5.43 14.87 -0.79
C GLU A 74 -5.38 13.85 -1.94
N ARG A 75 -6.27 12.86 -1.96
CA ARG A 75 -6.38 11.94 -3.09
C ARG A 75 -6.91 12.73 -4.29
N PRO A 76 -6.07 13.07 -5.30
CA PRO A 76 -6.62 13.53 -6.56
C PRO A 76 -7.47 12.37 -7.09
N ARG A 77 -8.49 12.68 -7.88
CA ARG A 77 -9.23 11.69 -8.67
C ARG A 77 -8.29 11.09 -9.73
N GLN A 78 -7.25 10.37 -9.30
CA GLN A 78 -6.33 9.65 -10.16
C GLN A 78 -7.12 8.48 -10.74
N THR A 79 -7.62 8.69 -11.95
CA THR A 79 -8.20 7.67 -12.80
C THR A 79 -7.14 6.59 -13.07
N GLY A 80 -7.57 5.32 -12.98
CA GLY A 80 -6.89 4.10 -13.43
C GLY A 80 -5.36 4.01 -13.32
N ALA A 81 -4.66 4.59 -14.30
CA ALA A 81 -3.23 4.37 -14.57
C ALA A 81 -2.28 4.98 -13.52
N GLY A 82 -2.63 6.11 -12.90
CA GLY A 82 -1.76 6.82 -11.94
C GLY A 82 -1.49 6.08 -10.63
N ARG A 83 -2.22 4.99 -10.34
CA ARG A 83 -2.12 4.20 -9.08
C ARG A 83 -1.30 2.91 -9.22
N LEU A 84 -0.82 2.61 -10.43
CA LEU A 84 -0.07 1.39 -10.72
C LEU A 84 1.43 1.61 -10.47
N SER A 85 2.01 0.71 -9.68
CA SER A 85 3.47 0.62 -9.52
C SER A 85 4.15 0.25 -10.84
N VAL A 86 5.47 0.47 -10.91
CA VAL A 86 6.28 0.13 -12.10
C VAL A 86 6.14 -1.36 -12.46
N VAL A 87 6.17 -2.25 -11.46
CA VAL A 87 6.01 -3.69 -11.65
C VAL A 87 4.62 -4.03 -12.18
N GLU A 88 3.57 -3.40 -11.62
CA GLU A 88 2.19 -3.66 -12.03
C GLU A 88 1.90 -3.19 -13.47
N ARG A 89 2.46 -2.04 -13.88
CA ARG A 89 2.41 -1.61 -15.29
C ARG A 89 3.14 -2.59 -16.20
N ARG A 90 4.31 -3.08 -15.79
CA ARG A 90 5.06 -4.06 -16.59
C ARG A 90 4.29 -5.38 -16.74
N ILE A 91 3.60 -5.82 -15.69
CA ILE A 91 2.73 -7.00 -15.75
C ILE A 91 1.57 -6.77 -16.73
N LEU A 92 0.90 -5.63 -16.69
CA LEU A 92 -0.17 -5.29 -17.64
C LEU A 92 0.33 -5.25 -19.08
N GLN A 93 1.49 -4.63 -19.31
CA GLN A 93 2.12 -4.59 -20.62
C GLN A 93 2.40 -6.00 -21.16
N LEU A 94 3.12 -6.84 -20.40
CA LEU A 94 3.42 -8.21 -20.83
C LEU A 94 2.15 -9.04 -21.02
N THR A 95 1.11 -8.80 -20.21
CA THR A 95 -0.18 -9.46 -20.40
C THR A 95 -0.83 -9.02 -21.71
N SER A 96 -0.74 -7.73 -22.07
CA SER A 96 -1.27 -7.21 -23.34
C SER A 96 -0.51 -7.74 -24.56
N GLU A 97 0.76 -8.09 -24.38
CA GLU A 97 1.61 -8.75 -25.38
C GLU A 97 1.34 -10.27 -25.48
N GLY A 98 0.49 -10.83 -24.61
CA GLY A 98 0.04 -12.23 -24.67
C GLY A 98 0.83 -13.21 -23.79
N TYR A 99 1.73 -12.74 -22.93
CA TYR A 99 2.52 -13.62 -22.06
C TYR A 99 1.68 -14.26 -20.95
N SER A 100 1.99 -15.51 -20.63
CA SER A 100 1.43 -16.24 -19.48
C SER A 100 2.00 -15.74 -18.14
N THR A 101 1.33 -16.05 -17.03
CA THR A 101 1.80 -15.65 -15.70
C THR A 101 3.17 -16.22 -15.33
N GLU A 102 3.50 -17.39 -15.85
CA GLU A 102 4.75 -18.10 -15.67
C GLU A 102 5.88 -17.41 -16.47
N GLU A 103 5.61 -17.03 -17.72
CA GLU A 103 6.58 -16.28 -18.54
C GLU A 103 6.81 -14.87 -18.00
N ILE A 104 5.75 -14.20 -17.52
CA ILE A 104 5.85 -12.89 -16.86
C ILE A 104 6.73 -12.98 -15.61
N ALA A 105 6.62 -14.07 -14.83
CA ALA A 105 7.48 -14.27 -13.67
C ALA A 105 8.95 -14.37 -14.08
N GLY A 106 9.25 -15.10 -15.15
CA GLY A 106 10.59 -15.20 -15.73
C GLY A 106 11.13 -13.84 -16.21
N GLN A 107 10.33 -13.08 -16.96
CA GLN A 107 10.71 -11.76 -17.48
C GLN A 107 10.98 -10.73 -16.37
N LEU A 108 10.28 -10.84 -15.24
CA LEU A 108 10.42 -9.92 -14.11
C LEU A 108 11.46 -10.39 -13.07
N GLY A 109 12.07 -11.56 -13.26
CA GLY A 109 12.96 -12.16 -12.25
C GLY A 109 12.25 -12.54 -10.94
N ILE A 110 10.94 -12.80 -10.99
CA ILE A 110 10.13 -13.17 -9.85
C ILE A 110 10.16 -14.68 -9.70
N ALA A 111 10.58 -15.17 -8.54
CA ALA A 111 10.78 -16.61 -8.28
C ALA A 111 9.51 -17.48 -8.40
N SER A 112 8.30 -16.90 -8.44
CA SER A 112 7.06 -17.66 -8.47
C SER A 112 5.93 -16.94 -9.21
N ALA A 113 5.18 -17.71 -10.02
CA ALA A 113 3.93 -17.29 -10.62
C ALA A 113 2.84 -16.91 -9.59
N ALA A 114 2.92 -17.40 -8.34
CA ALA A 114 2.00 -17.01 -7.28
C ALA A 114 2.11 -15.53 -6.90
N THR A 115 3.33 -14.98 -6.96
CA THR A 115 3.58 -13.56 -6.72
C THR A 115 2.99 -12.72 -7.85
N VAL A 116 3.14 -13.15 -9.10
CA VAL A 116 2.49 -12.50 -10.26
C VAL A 116 0.96 -12.52 -10.12
N ARG A 117 0.36 -13.65 -9.70
CA ARG A 117 -1.08 -13.74 -9.40
C ARG A 117 -1.53 -12.79 -8.28
N SER A 118 -0.67 -12.54 -7.30
CA SER A 118 -0.95 -11.56 -6.24
C SER A 118 -0.92 -10.13 -6.79
N HIS A 119 0.04 -9.83 -7.66
CA HIS A 119 0.09 -8.53 -8.35
C HIS A 119 -1.11 -8.33 -9.28
N THR A 120 -1.56 -9.34 -10.04
CA THR A 120 -2.74 -9.21 -10.92
C THR A 120 -4.03 -8.97 -10.14
N ARG A 121 -4.16 -9.56 -8.94
CA ARG A 121 -5.26 -9.21 -8.02
C ARG A 121 -5.22 -7.73 -7.62
N ASN A 122 -4.06 -7.24 -7.19
CA ASN A 122 -3.91 -5.83 -6.79
C ASN A 122 -4.18 -4.88 -7.96
N ILE A 123 -3.75 -5.22 -9.17
CA ILE A 123 -4.03 -4.48 -10.40
C ILE A 123 -5.54 -4.38 -10.63
N ARG A 124 -6.26 -5.50 -10.55
CA ARG A 124 -7.71 -5.54 -10.71
C ARG A 124 -8.44 -4.68 -9.68
N GLU A 125 -8.03 -4.77 -8.42
CA GLU A 125 -8.59 -3.95 -7.34
C GLU A 125 -8.31 -2.45 -7.57
N LYS A 126 -7.11 -2.10 -8.05
CA LYS A 126 -6.72 -0.70 -8.33
C LYS A 126 -7.45 -0.10 -9.53
N LEU A 127 -7.69 -0.89 -10.58
CA LEU A 127 -8.37 -0.46 -11.79
C LEU A 127 -9.89 -0.65 -11.75
N GLY A 128 -10.43 -1.30 -10.71
CA GLY A 128 -11.86 -1.66 -10.66
C GLY A 128 -12.25 -2.75 -11.67
N ALA A 129 -11.29 -3.57 -12.09
CA ALA A 129 -11.49 -4.55 -13.14
C ALA A 129 -11.98 -5.91 -12.63
N ARG A 130 -13.00 -6.44 -13.31
CA ARG A 130 -13.55 -7.78 -13.04
C ARG A 130 -12.61 -8.92 -13.45
N THR A 131 -11.83 -8.75 -14.50
CA THR A 131 -10.88 -9.74 -15.01
C THR A 131 -9.56 -9.06 -15.36
N LEU A 132 -8.50 -9.84 -15.57
CA LEU A 132 -7.21 -9.29 -15.99
C LEU A 132 -7.30 -8.63 -17.38
N SER A 133 -8.02 -9.25 -18.32
CA SER A 133 -8.27 -8.67 -19.65
C SER A 133 -9.06 -7.36 -19.57
N HIS A 134 -10.06 -7.27 -18.66
CA HIS A 134 -10.76 -6.02 -18.41
C HIS A 134 -9.81 -4.94 -17.84
N ALA A 135 -8.86 -5.32 -16.98
CA ALA A 135 -7.85 -4.41 -16.47
C ALA A 135 -6.91 -3.90 -17.59
N VAL A 136 -6.49 -4.77 -18.52
CA VAL A 136 -5.71 -4.36 -19.70
C VAL A 136 -6.50 -3.39 -20.56
N ALA A 137 -7.78 -3.64 -20.83
CA ALA A 137 -8.63 -2.73 -21.61
C ALA A 137 -8.75 -1.36 -20.93
N LEU A 138 -9.02 -1.31 -19.63
CA LEU A 138 -9.08 -0.05 -18.88
C LEU A 138 -7.75 0.70 -18.86
N TRP A 139 -6.63 -0.02 -18.82
CA TRP A 139 -5.30 0.57 -18.85
C TRP A 139 -5.01 1.20 -20.22
N LEU A 140 -5.25 0.47 -21.32
CA LEU A 140 -5.03 0.97 -22.68
C LEU A 140 -5.93 2.17 -23.03
N LEU A 141 -7.17 2.19 -22.54
CA LEU A 141 -8.09 3.31 -22.73
C LEU A 141 -7.73 4.54 -21.88
N GLY A 142 -6.97 4.36 -20.80
CA GLY A 142 -6.59 5.43 -19.87
C GLY A 142 -5.21 6.05 -20.12
N ASP A 143 -4.37 5.42 -20.96
CA ASP A 143 -3.01 5.88 -21.31
C ASP A 143 -2.99 6.81 -22.55
N GLY A 144 -4.16 7.21 -23.07
CA GLY A 144 -4.33 7.95 -24.33
C GLY A 144 -4.54 9.47 -24.23
N ASP A 145 -4.16 10.12 -23.12
CA ASP A 145 -4.29 11.57 -22.90
C ASP A 145 -2.92 12.22 -22.61
#